data_AF-A0A845RYU6-F1
#
_entry.id   AF-A0A845RYU6-F1
#
_cell.length_a   1.000
_cell.length_b   1.000
_cell.length_c   1.000
_cell.angle_alpha   90.00
_cell.angle_beta   90.00
_cell.angle_gamma   90.00
#
_symmetry.space_group_name_H-M   'P 1'
#
loop_
_entity.id
_entity.type
_entity.pdbx_description
1 polymer ?
#
loop_
_entity_poly.entity_id
_entity_poly.type
_entity_poly.pdbx_seq_one_letter_code
_entity_poly.pdbx_strand_id
1 'polypeptide(L)'
;MIIECACKKYKFAVKAEEIGINGRVVQCGVCDQKWFQEPASSEEFKVLRENHIKEEEEKKVKAKNQKPIKEKSSKNYIPIKYENKSKTNYNKIFLTILVISIIGIAFSFENREYILSKNPELADFFILLEEFVEYLKKYYSDIIEVFILQKK
;
A
#
# COMPACT_ATOMS: atom_id res chain seq x y z
N MET A 1 -0.57 18.38 11.70
CA MET A 1 -0.31 17.15 10.90
C MET A 1 -1.44 16.13 11.05
N ILE A 2 -1.60 15.21 10.08
CA ILE A 2 -2.50 14.05 10.21
C ILE A 2 -1.66 12.81 10.49
N ILE A 3 -2.03 12.05 11.52
CA ILE A 3 -1.38 10.78 11.87
C ILE A 3 -2.35 9.61 11.69
N GLU A 4 -1.81 8.45 11.34
CA GLU A 4 -2.59 7.23 11.08
C GLU A 4 -2.39 6.20 12.19
N CYS A 5 -3.47 5.57 12.63
CA CYS A 5 -3.41 4.50 13.63
C CYS A 5 -2.66 3.28 13.08
N ALA A 6 -1.93 2.56 13.94
CA ALA A 6 -1.30 1.28 13.62
C ALA A 6 -2.27 0.23 13.03
N CYS A 7 -3.56 0.26 13.40
CA CYS A 7 -4.56 -0.64 12.85
C CYS A 7 -5.09 -0.24 11.46
N LYS A 8 -4.66 0.91 10.91
CA LYS A 8 -5.02 1.45 9.58
C LYS A 8 -6.50 1.78 9.36
N LYS A 9 -7.29 1.87 10.43
CA LYS A 9 -8.74 2.16 10.37
C LYS A 9 -9.10 3.61 10.72
N TYR A 10 -8.20 4.35 11.36
CA TYR A 10 -8.47 5.68 11.91
C TYR A 10 -7.34 6.64 11.62
N LYS A 11 -7.69 7.90 11.39
CA LYS A 11 -6.74 9.01 11.27
C LYS A 11 -7.11 10.13 12.24
N PHE A 12 -6.10 10.85 12.71
CA PHE A 12 -6.24 11.90 13.71
C PHE A 12 -5.56 13.17 13.22
N ALA A 13 -6.26 14.30 13.26
CA ALA A 13 -5.65 15.61 13.10
C ALA A 13 -5.04 16.03 14.44
N VAL A 14 -3.73 16.18 14.49
CA VAL A 14 -2.97 16.57 15.68
C VAL A 14 -2.07 17.76 15.38
N LYS A 15 -1.81 18.57 16.40
CA LYS A 15 -0.86 19.67 16.34
C LYS A 15 0.57 19.12 16.29
N ALA A 16 1.44 19.69 15.46
CA ALA A 16 2.82 19.20 15.28
C ALA A 16 3.64 19.34 16.58
N GLU A 17 3.35 20.38 17.35
CA GLU A 17 3.93 20.66 18.67
C GLU A 17 3.71 19.51 19.66
N GLU A 18 2.63 18.73 19.51
CA GLU A 18 2.27 17.64 20.43
C GLU A 18 3.07 16.36 20.19
N ILE A 19 3.58 16.18 18.98
CA ILE A 19 4.49 15.10 18.61
C ILE A 19 5.93 15.48 19.00
N GLY A 20 6.28 16.76 18.89
CA GLY A 20 7.59 17.28 19.26
C GLY A 20 8.68 16.94 18.25
N ILE A 21 9.86 17.58 18.38
CA ILE A 21 10.94 17.48 17.37
C ILE A 21 11.59 16.10 17.24
N ASN A 22 11.51 15.28 18.28
CA ASN A 22 12.10 13.94 18.30
C ASN A 22 11.09 12.84 18.02
N GLY A 23 9.84 13.20 17.72
CA GLY A 23 8.74 12.26 17.67
C GLY A 23 8.33 11.82 19.07
N ARG A 24 7.31 10.96 19.11
CA ARG A 24 6.71 10.50 20.37
C ARG A 24 5.96 9.19 20.18
N VAL A 25 5.94 8.36 21.21
CA VAL A 25 5.00 7.24 21.29
C VAL A 25 3.59 7.77 21.57
N VAL A 26 2.66 7.47 20.67
CA VAL A 26 1.24 7.83 20.77
C VAL A 26 0.38 6.59 20.99
N GLN A 27 -0.83 6.78 21.51
CA GLN A 27 -1.84 5.73 21.70
C GLN A 27 -3.11 6.10 20.95
N CYS A 28 -3.72 5.13 20.25
CA CYS A 28 -5.00 5.31 19.59
C CYS A 28 -6.11 5.45 20.63
N GLY A 29 -6.84 6.56 20.63
CA GLY A 29 -8.00 6.75 21.51
C GLY A 29 -9.24 5.91 21.17
N VAL A 30 -9.17 5.03 20.17
CA VAL A 30 -10.29 4.18 19.72
C VAL A 30 -10.00 2.67 19.89
N CYS A 31 -8.78 2.23 19.62
CA CYS A 31 -8.40 0.81 19.68
C CYS A 31 -7.17 0.52 20.56
N ASP A 32 -6.70 1.51 21.32
CA ASP A 32 -5.63 1.42 22.32
C ASP A 32 -4.25 0.95 21.83
N GLN A 33 -4.07 0.73 20.54
CA GLN A 33 -2.75 0.44 19.98
C GLN A 33 -1.79 1.61 20.15
N LYS A 34 -0.53 1.29 20.44
CA LYS A 34 0.56 2.24 20.62
C LYS A 34 1.57 2.12 19.49
N TRP A 35 2.08 3.25 19.01
CA TRP A 35 3.14 3.28 18.01
C TRP A 35 4.01 4.53 18.16
N PHE A 36 5.21 4.49 17.60
CA PHE A 36 6.07 5.67 17.53
C PHE A 36 5.67 6.52 16.33
N GLN A 37 5.33 7.78 16.57
CA GLN A 37 5.01 8.75 15.54
C GLN A 37 6.24 9.61 15.26
N GLU A 38 6.70 9.57 14.01
CA GLU A 38 7.76 10.44 13.52
C GLU A 38 7.29 11.90 13.48
N PRO A 39 8.21 12.85 13.64
CA PRO A 39 7.84 14.25 13.73
C PRO A 39 7.55 14.88 12.35
N ALA A 40 6.80 15.99 12.33
CA ALA A 40 6.27 16.59 11.09
C ALA A 40 7.37 17.26 10.25
N SER A 41 7.35 17.10 8.92
CA SER A 41 8.42 17.44 7.95
C SER A 41 9.13 18.81 8.06
N SER A 42 10.25 18.94 7.33
CA SER A 42 11.32 19.96 7.48
C SER A 42 10.88 21.41 7.67
N GLU A 43 9.83 21.87 7.03
CA GLU A 43 9.37 23.26 7.13
C GLU A 43 8.71 23.54 8.49
N GLU A 44 7.83 22.66 8.97
CA GLU A 44 7.23 22.76 10.32
C GLU A 44 8.29 22.56 11.42
N PHE A 45 9.28 21.69 11.18
CA PHE A 45 10.44 21.53 12.07
C PHE A 45 11.25 22.82 12.24
N LYS A 46 11.48 23.60 11.18
CA LYS A 46 12.33 24.81 11.25
C LYS A 46 11.71 25.83 12.20
N VAL A 47 10.40 26.06 12.09
CA VAL A 47 9.64 26.96 12.96
C VAL A 47 9.64 26.47 14.41
N LEU A 48 9.39 25.17 14.62
CA LEU A 48 9.44 24.55 15.95
C LEU A 48 10.83 24.66 16.60
N ARG A 49 11.90 24.43 15.83
CA ARG A 49 13.28 24.47 16.32
C ARG A 49 13.71 25.91 16.67
N GLU A 50 13.36 26.89 15.84
CA GLU A 50 13.63 28.31 16.12
C GLU A 50 12.93 28.79 17.39
N ASN A 51 11.69 28.35 17.63
CA ASN A 51 10.95 28.67 18.86
C ASN A 51 11.53 27.97 20.09
N HIS A 52 11.98 26.70 19.95
CA HIS A 52 12.65 25.98 21.04
C HIS A 52 13.97 26.64 21.46
N ILE A 53 14.76 27.15 20.51
CA ILE A 53 16.03 27.85 20.79
C ILE A 53 15.77 29.16 21.55
N LYS A 54 14.76 29.93 21.14
CA LYS A 54 14.36 31.17 21.84
C LYS A 54 13.83 30.92 23.26
N GLU A 55 13.04 29.86 23.47
CA GLU A 55 12.57 29.50 24.80
C GLU A 55 13.68 28.98 25.72
N GLU A 56 14.69 28.28 25.19
CA GLU A 56 15.83 27.80 25.98
C GLU A 56 16.76 28.94 26.44
N GLU A 57 16.90 30.00 25.63
CA GLU A 57 17.62 31.22 26.01
C GLU A 57 16.88 32.01 27.09
N GLU A 58 15.54 32.11 27.04
CA GLU A 58 14.76 32.77 28.08
C GLU A 58 14.67 31.96 29.39
N LYS A 59 14.66 30.62 29.33
CA LYS A 59 14.59 29.75 30.52
C LYS A 59 15.87 29.78 31.37
N LYS A 60 17.04 30.13 30.80
CA LYS A 60 18.27 30.33 31.59
C LYS A 60 18.25 31.56 32.50
N VAL A 61 17.34 32.52 32.27
CA VAL A 61 17.24 33.76 33.09
C VAL A 61 16.20 33.65 34.21
N LYS A 62 15.20 32.74 34.12
CA LYS A 62 14.08 32.65 35.08
C LYS A 62 14.05 31.36 35.91
N ALA A 63 15.20 30.74 36.18
CA ALA A 63 15.29 29.56 37.04
C ALA A 63 15.24 29.93 38.53
N LYS A 64 14.12 30.45 39.04
CA LYS A 64 13.74 30.39 40.46
C LYS A 64 12.22 30.54 40.58
N ASN A 65 11.60 29.48 41.11
CA ASN A 65 10.18 29.32 41.45
C ASN A 65 9.25 28.95 40.29
N GLN A 66 8.82 27.69 40.23
CA GLN A 66 7.45 27.28 40.57
C GLN A 66 7.21 25.76 40.39
N LYS A 67 6.29 25.25 41.22
CA LYS A 67 5.86 23.85 41.36
C LYS A 67 5.12 23.31 40.13
N PRO A 68 5.06 21.97 39.94
CA PRO A 68 4.40 21.36 38.78
C PRO A 68 2.88 21.43 38.93
N ILE A 69 2.23 22.28 38.14
CA ILE A 69 0.79 22.20 37.91
C ILE A 69 0.54 21.10 36.87
N LYS A 70 -0.14 20.04 37.30
CA LYS A 70 -0.71 19.02 36.41
C LYS A 70 -1.91 19.63 35.70
N GLU A 71 -1.67 20.19 34.52
CA GLU A 71 -2.74 20.65 33.64
C GLU A 71 -3.28 19.44 32.84
N LYS A 72 -4.46 18.95 33.23
CA LYS A 72 -5.27 18.06 32.37
C LYS A 72 -5.83 18.91 31.24
N SER A 73 -5.10 19.02 30.13
CA SER A 73 -5.63 19.67 28.92
C SER A 73 -6.66 18.74 28.27
N SER A 74 -7.94 19.09 28.35
CA SER A 74 -8.99 18.51 27.53
C SER A 74 -8.71 18.83 26.06
N LYS A 75 -8.19 17.87 25.29
CA LYS A 75 -8.03 18.03 23.85
C LYS A 75 -9.07 17.19 23.13
N ASN A 76 -10.00 17.89 22.47
CA ASN A 76 -10.98 17.34 21.55
C ASN A 76 -10.26 16.88 20.27
N TYR A 77 -9.65 15.70 20.26
CA TYR A 77 -9.32 15.04 19.01
C TYR A 77 -10.59 14.40 18.46
N ILE A 78 -10.97 14.76 17.25
CA ILE A 78 -12.10 14.14 16.56
C ILE A 78 -11.55 12.94 15.79
N PRO A 79 -11.81 11.69 16.21
CA PRO A 79 -11.44 10.52 15.42
C PRO A 79 -12.23 10.54 14.11
N ILE A 80 -11.55 10.66 12.98
CA ILE A 80 -12.19 10.53 11.68
C ILE A 80 -12.07 9.06 11.28
N LYS A 81 -13.21 8.35 11.24
CA LYS A 81 -13.29 7.00 10.67
C LYS A 81 -13.05 7.12 9.17
N TYR A 82 -11.84 6.82 8.74
CA TYR A 82 -11.51 6.80 7.32
C TYR A 82 -11.97 5.44 6.76
N GLU A 83 -13.04 5.44 5.97
CA GLU A 83 -13.36 4.30 5.14
C GLU A 83 -12.36 4.25 3.99
N ASN A 84 -11.64 3.13 3.90
CA ASN A 84 -10.74 2.85 2.78
C ASN A 84 -11.55 2.94 1.48
N LYS A 85 -11.31 3.98 0.67
CA LYS A 85 -11.98 4.18 -0.62
C LYS A 85 -11.68 2.99 -1.52
N SER A 86 -12.69 2.13 -1.69
CA SER A 86 -12.81 0.98 -2.59
C SER A 86 -11.51 0.22 -2.89
N LYS A 87 -11.34 -0.94 -2.25
CA LYS A 87 -10.43 -1.99 -2.72
C LYS A 87 -10.95 -2.49 -4.07
N THR A 88 -10.54 -1.87 -5.18
CA THR A 88 -10.87 -2.36 -6.52
C THR A 88 -10.47 -3.83 -6.60
N ASN A 89 -11.40 -4.69 -6.99
CA ASN A 89 -11.17 -6.13 -7.00
C ASN A 89 -10.32 -6.51 -8.22
N TYR A 90 -9.01 -6.26 -8.14
CA TYR A 90 -8.05 -6.56 -9.19
C TYR A 90 -8.08 -8.02 -9.63
N ASN A 91 -8.43 -8.96 -8.73
CA ASN A 91 -8.59 -10.36 -9.11
C ASN A 91 -9.74 -10.54 -10.12
N LYS A 92 -10.85 -9.82 -9.95
CA LYS A 92 -11.97 -9.89 -10.91
C LYS A 92 -11.56 -9.30 -12.26
N ILE A 93 -10.85 -8.17 -12.26
CA ILE A 93 -10.35 -7.52 -13.48
C ILE A 93 -9.35 -8.43 -14.19
N PHE A 94 -8.41 -9.01 -13.46
CA PHE A 94 -7.42 -9.95 -13.97
C PHE A 94 -8.08 -11.16 -14.64
N LEU A 95 -9.06 -11.79 -13.97
CA LEU A 95 -9.80 -12.93 -14.53
C LEU A 95 -10.55 -12.56 -15.81
N THR A 96 -11.17 -11.37 -15.86
CA THR A 96 -11.85 -10.93 -17.09
C THR A 96 -10.88 -10.73 -18.25
N ILE A 97 -9.70 -10.16 -18.00
CA ILE A 97 -8.66 -9.98 -19.04
C ILE A 97 -8.15 -11.34 -19.52
N LEU A 98 -7.94 -12.28 -18.60
CA LEU A 98 -7.46 -13.62 -18.92
C LEU A 98 -8.44 -14.35 -19.87
N VAL A 99 -9.74 -14.31 -19.58
CA VAL A 99 -10.77 -14.92 -20.44
C VAL A 99 -10.79 -14.29 -21.83
N ILE A 100 -10.74 -12.95 -21.92
CA ILE A 100 -10.72 -12.24 -23.20
C ILE A 100 -9.46 -12.61 -24.00
N SER A 101 -8.31 -12.74 -23.34
CA SER A 101 -7.06 -13.14 -23.98
C SER A 101 -7.14 -14.54 -24.60
N ILE A 102 -7.71 -15.52 -23.89
CA ILE A 102 -7.90 -16.89 -24.41
C ILE A 102 -8.81 -16.87 -25.65
N ILE A 103 -9.93 -16.14 -25.58
CA ILE A 103 -10.86 -16.01 -26.72
C ILE A 103 -10.17 -15.37 -27.92
N GLY A 104 -9.38 -14.32 -27.69
CA GLY A 104 -8.62 -13.64 -28.74
C GLY A 104 -7.60 -14.55 -29.42
N ILE A 105 -6.90 -15.40 -28.64
CA ILE A 105 -5.96 -16.39 -29.18
C ILE A 105 -6.71 -17.41 -30.05
N ALA A 106 -7.82 -17.96 -29.57
CA ALA A 106 -8.62 -18.93 -30.32
C ALA A 106 -9.13 -18.35 -31.65
N PHE A 107 -9.68 -17.13 -31.62
CA PHE A 107 -10.13 -16.42 -32.82
C PHE A 107 -8.97 -16.16 -33.79
N SER A 108 -7.78 -15.85 -33.27
CA SER A 108 -6.59 -15.60 -34.09
C SER A 108 -6.12 -16.86 -34.82
N PHE A 109 -6.19 -18.04 -34.19
CA PHE A 109 -5.87 -19.29 -34.86
C PHE A 109 -6.87 -19.65 -35.96
N GLU A 110 -8.17 -19.47 -35.71
CA GLU A 110 -9.21 -19.75 -36.70
C GLU A 110 -9.05 -18.88 -37.95
N ASN A 111 -8.59 -17.63 -37.77
CA ASN A 111 -8.37 -16.67 -38.84
C ASN A 111 -6.90 -16.50 -39.22
N ARG A 112 -6.04 -17.47 -38.89
CA ARG A 112 -4.58 -17.38 -39.04
C ARG A 112 -4.16 -16.96 -40.45
N GLU A 113 -4.69 -17.61 -41.48
CA GLU A 113 -4.31 -17.33 -42.88
C GLU A 113 -4.65 -15.89 -43.28
N TYR A 114 -5.82 -15.41 -42.88
CA TYR A 114 -6.23 -14.03 -43.11
C TYR A 114 -5.30 -13.05 -42.40
N ILE A 115 -4.95 -13.31 -41.14
CA ILE A 115 -4.05 -12.45 -40.35
C ILE A 115 -2.65 -12.43 -40.98
N LEU A 116 -2.11 -13.57 -41.37
CA LEU A 116 -0.80 -13.68 -42.01
C LEU A 116 -0.76 -13.05 -43.40
N SER A 117 -1.89 -13.08 -44.13
CA SER A 117 -1.99 -12.39 -45.42
C SER A 117 -1.86 -10.87 -45.30
N LYS A 118 -2.24 -10.31 -44.14
CA LYS A 118 -2.16 -8.87 -43.86
C LYS A 118 -0.86 -8.49 -43.16
N ASN A 119 -0.39 -9.34 -42.26
CA ASN A 119 0.82 -9.12 -41.46
C ASN A 119 1.68 -10.39 -41.43
N PRO A 120 2.52 -10.62 -42.46
CA PRO A 120 3.35 -11.82 -42.56
C PRO A 120 4.35 -11.97 -41.42
N GLU A 121 4.79 -10.87 -40.79
CA GLU A 121 5.73 -10.86 -39.66
C GLU A 121 5.21 -11.61 -38.43
N LEU A 122 3.90 -11.86 -38.36
CA LEU A 122 3.30 -12.64 -37.28
C LEU A 122 3.47 -14.16 -37.47
N ALA A 123 4.03 -14.63 -38.58
CA ALA A 123 4.24 -16.05 -38.84
C ALA A 123 5.05 -16.71 -37.71
N ASP A 124 6.17 -16.09 -37.33
CA ASP A 124 7.03 -16.58 -36.25
C ASP A 124 6.29 -16.61 -34.92
N PHE A 125 5.42 -15.63 -34.66
CA PHE A 125 4.59 -15.60 -33.46
C PHE A 125 3.63 -16.81 -33.40
N PHE A 126 2.93 -17.13 -34.49
CA PHE A 126 2.04 -18.28 -34.53
C PHE A 126 2.79 -19.60 -34.37
N ILE A 127 3.97 -19.72 -34.98
CA ILE A 127 4.84 -20.91 -34.86
C ILE A 127 5.25 -21.12 -33.40
N LEU A 128 5.80 -20.08 -32.76
CA LEU A 128 6.19 -20.14 -31.35
C LEU A 128 5.01 -20.48 -30.43
N LEU A 129 3.82 -19.98 -30.75
CA LEU A 129 2.63 -20.23 -29.94
C LEU A 129 2.13 -21.67 -30.10
N GLU A 130 2.25 -22.26 -31.28
CA GLU A 130 1.95 -23.67 -31.52
C GLU A 130 2.94 -24.58 -30.78
N GLU A 131 4.24 -24.32 -30.87
CA GLU A 131 5.28 -25.04 -30.12
C GLU A 131 5.03 -24.95 -28.61
N PHE A 132 4.64 -23.77 -28.11
CA PHE A 132 4.31 -23.58 -26.70
C PHE A 132 3.09 -24.42 -26.28
N VAL A 133 2.05 -24.49 -27.11
CA VAL A 133 0.87 -25.32 -26.83
C VAL A 133 1.22 -26.80 -26.79
N GLU A 134 2.06 -27.28 -27.71
CA GLU A 134 2.53 -28.67 -27.71
C GLU A 134 3.37 -28.99 -26.47
N TYR A 135 4.27 -28.08 -26.08
CA TYR A 135 5.05 -28.20 -24.86
C TYR A 135 4.15 -28.30 -23.63
N LEU A 136 3.15 -27.43 -23.52
CA LEU A 136 2.17 -27.49 -22.44
C LEU A 136 1.41 -28.82 -22.44
N LYS A 137 0.92 -29.26 -23.60
CA LYS A 137 0.17 -30.53 -23.72
C LYS A 137 0.99 -31.71 -23.22
N LYS A 138 2.28 -31.78 -23.59
CA LYS A 138 3.21 -32.80 -23.10
C LYS A 138 3.36 -32.72 -21.58
N TYR A 139 3.68 -31.54 -21.05
CA TYR A 139 3.86 -31.33 -19.63
C TYR A 139 2.61 -31.72 -18.80
N TYR A 140 1.41 -31.39 -19.28
CA TYR A 140 0.16 -31.80 -18.62
C TYR A 140 -0.07 -33.31 -18.70
N SER A 141 0.27 -33.95 -19.82
CA SER A 141 0.19 -35.42 -19.96
C SER A 141 1.08 -36.11 -18.93
N ASP A 142 2.34 -35.67 -18.82
CA ASP A 142 3.31 -36.21 -17.87
C ASP A 142 2.82 -36.06 -16.42
N ILE A 143 2.25 -34.90 -16.08
CA ILE A 143 1.65 -34.66 -14.76
C ILE A 143 0.47 -35.61 -14.51
N ILE A 144 -0.44 -35.74 -15.47
CA ILE A 144 -1.62 -36.61 -15.34
C ILE A 144 -1.19 -38.06 -15.12
N GLU A 145 -0.20 -38.56 -15.88
CA GLU A 145 0.35 -39.89 -15.70
C GLU A 145 0.93 -40.11 -14.31
N VAL A 146 1.71 -39.16 -13.79
CA VAL A 146 2.25 -39.20 -12.43
C VAL A 146 1.12 -39.28 -11.38
N PHE A 147 0.07 -38.48 -11.54
CA PHE A 147 -1.08 -38.51 -10.62
C PHE A 147 -1.90 -39.80 -10.71
N ILE A 148 -2.01 -40.41 -11.88
CA ILE A 148 -2.69 -41.69 -12.07
C ILE A 148 -1.88 -42.83 -11.41
N LEU A 149 -0.56 -42.83 -11.58
CA LEU A 149 0.33 -43.83 -10.98
C LEU A 149 0.35 -43.77 -9.45
N GLN A 150 0.24 -42.59 -8.84
CA GLN A 150 0.16 -42.42 -7.38
C GLN A 150 -1.16 -42.93 -6.76
N LYS A 151 -2.19 -43.21 -7.58
CA LYS A 151 -3.51 -43.69 -7.13
C LYS A 151 -3.69 -45.21 -7.24
N LYS A 152 -2.72 -45.93 -7.81
CA LYS A 152 -2.76 -47.39 -8.03
C LYS A 152 -1.83 -48.11 -7.06
#